data_AF-A0A2V9NF63-F1
#
_entry.id   AF-A0A2V9NF63-F1
#
_cell.length_a   1.000
_cell.length_b   1.000
_cell.length_c   1.000
_cell.angle_alpha   90.00
_cell.angle_beta   90.00
_cell.angle_gamma   90.00
#
_symmetry.space_group_name_H-M   'P 1'
#
loop_
_entity.id
_entity.type
_entity.pdbx_description
1 polymer ?
#
loop_
_entity_poly.entity_id
_entity_poly.type
_entity_poly.pdbx_seq_one_letter_code
_entity_poly.pdbx_strand_id
1 'polypeptide(L)'
;MLALEGGLVRFVRRSSGGVPRSTTGGGAASAAAAQQASTRTPGAHVRVTFDRPDHPIAYGYPARTHVFRQNFPLYDAPRHWMRMAYCTTCLDGPEDRSGIVMEWGDTEGKPFVISGQAWGEENLVRRPAILDMPVGRGHVVSFNFNPMHRDLNRGDQRMLWNAIINWEAIVAGEPKHQVSPAPTDEP
;
A
#
# COMPACT_ATOMS: atom_id res chain seq x y z
N MET A 1 1.31 22.16 3.85
CA MET A 1 0.58 21.93 2.58
C MET A 1 0.55 20.42 2.33
N LEU A 2 -0.46 19.71 2.85
CA LEU A 2 -0.74 18.34 2.44
C LEU A 2 -1.44 18.42 1.09
N ALA A 3 -0.74 18.11 0.00
CA ALA A 3 -1.32 18.14 -1.34
C ALA A 3 -2.17 16.88 -1.58
N LEU A 4 -3.37 16.86 -0.98
CA LEU A 4 -4.42 15.89 -1.31
C LEU A 4 -4.96 16.05 -2.75
N GLU A 5 -4.63 17.15 -3.42
CA GLU A 5 -5.09 17.47 -4.78
C GLU A 5 -4.25 16.83 -5.91
N GLY A 6 -3.11 16.21 -5.60
CA GLY A 6 -2.18 15.68 -6.62
C GLY A 6 -1.88 14.17 -6.55
N GLY A 7 -2.53 13.42 -5.67
CA GLY A 7 -2.21 11.99 -5.46
C GLY A 7 -0.81 11.75 -4.85
N LEU A 8 -0.21 12.78 -4.25
CA LEU A 8 1.05 12.73 -3.52
C LEU A 8 0.80 13.05 -2.06
N VAL A 9 0.45 12.03 -1.27
CA VAL A 9 0.89 12.06 0.12
C VAL A 9 2.39 11.84 0.04
N ARG A 10 3.20 12.75 0.59
CA ARG A 10 4.67 12.58 0.70
C ARG A 10 4.89 11.10 1.07
N PHE A 11 5.59 10.34 0.21
CA PHE A 11 5.88 8.89 0.31
C PHE A 11 4.92 7.86 -0.31
N VAL A 12 3.65 8.16 -0.62
CA VAL A 12 2.75 7.21 -1.31
C VAL A 12 2.45 7.71 -2.71
N ARG A 13 3.09 7.13 -3.73
CA ARG A 13 2.82 7.44 -5.13
C ARG A 13 1.75 6.49 -5.67
N ARG A 14 0.63 7.04 -6.13
CA ARG A 14 -0.30 6.32 -7.00
C ARG A 14 0.39 6.05 -8.34
N SER A 15 0.52 4.78 -8.71
CA SER A 15 1.14 4.38 -9.96
C SER A 15 0.12 4.32 -11.09
N SER A 16 -1.02 3.68 -10.85
CA SER A 16 -2.13 3.57 -11.79
C SER A 16 -3.42 3.11 -11.09
N GLY A 17 -4.51 2.97 -11.85
CA GLY A 17 -5.76 2.37 -11.36
C GLY A 17 -6.46 3.19 -10.27
N GLY A 18 -7.51 2.63 -9.69
CA GLY A 18 -8.39 3.34 -8.78
C GLY A 18 -9.40 4.18 -9.54
N VAL A 19 -10.66 4.07 -9.14
CA VAL A 19 -11.73 4.83 -9.76
C VAL A 19 -11.58 6.29 -9.36
N PRO A 20 -11.52 7.24 -10.29
CA PRO A 20 -11.68 8.64 -9.92
C PRO A 20 -12.95 8.73 -9.08
N ARG A 21 -12.87 9.26 -7.85
CA ARG A 21 -14.04 9.89 -7.23
C ARG A 21 -14.31 11.09 -8.11
N SER A 22 -15.01 10.87 -9.22
CA SER A 22 -15.26 11.90 -10.21
C SER A 22 -16.03 13.01 -9.52
N THR A 23 -15.59 14.23 -9.78
CA THR A 23 -16.37 15.45 -9.55
C THR A 23 -17.62 15.52 -10.45
N THR A 24 -17.89 14.48 -11.27
CA THR A 24 -18.91 14.50 -12.33
C THR A 24 -19.62 13.17 -12.65
N GLY A 25 -19.56 12.12 -11.82
CA GLY A 25 -20.46 10.98 -12.04
C GLY A 25 -20.07 9.67 -11.36
N GLY A 26 -20.82 9.30 -10.32
CA GLY A 26 -20.86 7.93 -9.82
C GLY A 26 -21.63 7.00 -10.75
N GLY A 27 -21.44 5.69 -10.60
CA GLY A 27 -22.17 4.67 -11.36
C GLY A 27 -21.43 4.18 -12.60
N ALA A 28 -22.05 4.33 -13.79
CA ALA A 28 -21.58 3.71 -15.04
C ALA A 28 -20.18 4.18 -15.49
N ALA A 29 -19.86 5.47 -15.31
CA ALA A 29 -18.53 6.01 -15.65
C ALA A 29 -17.43 5.41 -14.74
N SER A 30 -17.71 5.31 -13.44
CA SER A 30 -16.84 4.61 -12.48
C SER A 30 -16.66 3.14 -12.84
N ALA A 31 -17.75 2.46 -13.24
CA ALA A 31 -17.71 1.06 -13.65
C ALA A 31 -16.89 0.86 -14.94
N ALA A 32 -17.08 1.72 -15.95
CA ALA A 32 -16.34 1.67 -17.22
C ALA A 32 -14.85 1.93 -17.02
N ALA A 33 -14.48 2.93 -16.22
CA ALA A 33 -13.08 3.21 -15.88
C ALA A 33 -12.42 2.03 -15.16
N ALA A 34 -13.15 1.32 -14.30
CA ALA A 34 -12.66 0.12 -13.64
C ALA A 34 -12.48 -1.08 -14.60
N GLN A 35 -13.25 -1.17 -15.69
CA GLN A 35 -13.07 -2.22 -16.69
C GLN A 35 -11.79 -2.06 -17.52
N GLN A 36 -11.33 -0.82 -17.69
CA GLN A 36 -10.10 -0.50 -18.44
C GLN A 36 -8.85 -0.45 -17.55
N ALA A 37 -8.99 -0.69 -16.23
CA ALA A 37 -7.87 -0.65 -15.32
C ALA A 37 -6.92 -1.85 -15.52
N SER A 38 -5.60 -1.60 -15.46
CA SER A 38 -4.57 -2.65 -15.53
C SER A 38 -4.64 -3.65 -14.38
N THR A 39 -5.28 -3.25 -13.26
CA THR A 39 -5.63 -4.13 -12.16
C THR A 39 -7.08 -3.89 -11.77
N ARG A 40 -7.85 -4.97 -11.65
CA ARG A 40 -9.26 -4.92 -11.28
C ARG A 40 -9.55 -5.96 -10.20
N THR A 41 -10.12 -5.50 -9.08
CA THR A 41 -10.59 -6.33 -7.97
C THR A 41 -11.97 -5.79 -7.53
N PRO A 42 -13.09 -6.20 -8.16
CA PRO A 42 -14.42 -5.66 -7.90
C PRO A 42 -15.03 -6.12 -6.55
N GLY A 43 -14.19 -6.48 -5.58
CA GLY A 43 -14.56 -7.13 -4.33
C GLY A 43 -13.99 -8.55 -4.32
N ALA A 44 -12.81 -8.71 -3.76
CA ALA A 44 -12.14 -10.00 -3.62
C ALA A 44 -11.44 -10.10 -2.27
N HIS A 45 -11.43 -11.30 -1.70
CA HIS A 45 -10.51 -11.62 -0.60
C HIS A 45 -9.19 -12.04 -1.21
N VAL A 46 -8.14 -11.28 -0.92
CA VAL A 46 -6.81 -11.46 -1.50
C VAL A 46 -5.81 -11.71 -0.39
N ARG A 47 -4.78 -12.51 -0.69
CA ARG A 47 -3.68 -12.78 0.24
C ARG A 47 -2.82 -11.55 0.44
N VAL A 48 -2.34 -11.41 1.66
CA VAL A 48 -1.39 -10.38 2.06
C VAL A 48 -0.37 -10.98 3.03
N THR A 49 0.81 -10.39 3.03
CA THR A 49 1.90 -10.76 3.94
C THR A 49 2.36 -9.51 4.68
N PHE A 50 2.54 -9.61 5.99
CA PHE A 50 3.20 -8.57 6.77
C PHE A 50 4.71 -8.62 6.52
N ASP A 51 5.28 -7.57 5.90
CA ASP A 51 6.74 -7.43 5.78
C ASP A 51 7.39 -7.13 7.14
N ARG A 52 6.62 -6.49 8.03
CA ARG A 52 6.99 -6.19 9.42
C ARG A 52 5.99 -6.89 10.35
N PRO A 53 6.14 -8.20 10.63
CA PRO A 53 5.21 -8.94 11.50
C PRO A 53 5.21 -8.44 12.95
N ASP A 54 6.31 -7.83 13.40
CA ASP A 54 6.42 -7.23 14.76
C ASP A 54 5.82 -5.81 14.85
N HIS A 55 5.30 -5.27 13.75
CA HIS A 55 4.72 -3.93 13.74
C HIS A 55 3.43 -3.88 14.60
N PRO A 56 3.16 -2.82 15.37
CA PRO A 56 1.97 -2.76 16.24
C PRO A 56 0.63 -2.98 15.52
N ILE A 57 0.54 -2.61 14.23
CA ILE A 57 -0.64 -2.87 13.38
C ILE A 57 -0.91 -4.38 13.22
N ALA A 58 0.14 -5.21 13.18
CA ALA A 58 0.06 -6.66 13.02
C ALA A 58 -0.35 -7.41 14.30
N TYR A 59 -0.54 -6.71 15.42
CA TYR A 59 -0.88 -7.33 16.70
C TYR A 59 -2.10 -8.26 16.60
N GLY A 60 -1.92 -9.52 16.96
CA GLY A 60 -2.97 -10.54 16.90
C GLY A 60 -3.20 -11.17 15.53
N TYR A 61 -2.36 -10.90 14.54
CA TYR A 61 -2.42 -11.54 13.21
C TYR A 61 -1.26 -12.51 12.99
N PRO A 62 -1.47 -13.57 12.20
CA PRO A 62 -0.37 -14.30 11.60
C PRO A 62 0.36 -13.43 10.58
N ALA A 63 1.64 -13.73 10.32
CA ALA A 63 2.45 -13.03 9.32
C ALA A 63 1.83 -13.04 7.91
N ARG A 64 0.96 -14.02 7.62
CA ARG A 64 0.24 -14.15 6.35
C ARG A 64 -1.25 -14.26 6.62
N THR A 65 -2.03 -13.42 5.97
CA THR A 65 -3.48 -13.37 6.14
C THR A 65 -4.14 -13.04 4.80
N HIS A 66 -5.40 -12.64 4.85
CA HIS A 66 -6.14 -12.12 3.71
C HIS A 66 -6.90 -10.88 4.13
N VAL A 67 -7.14 -9.99 3.18
CA VAL A 67 -7.95 -8.78 3.37
C VAL A 67 -8.92 -8.63 2.20
N PHE A 68 -9.98 -7.87 2.40
CA PHE A 68 -10.91 -7.57 1.32
C PHE A 68 -10.47 -6.34 0.53
N ARG A 69 -10.32 -6.51 -0.78
CA ARG A 69 -9.93 -5.45 -1.70
C ARG A 69 -11.04 -5.14 -2.71
N GLN A 70 -11.39 -3.86 -2.81
CA GLN A 70 -12.22 -3.31 -3.89
C GLN A 70 -11.33 -2.65 -4.96
N ASN A 71 -11.88 -2.03 -6.00
CA ASN A 71 -11.13 -1.35 -7.06
C ASN A 71 -10.40 -0.07 -6.56
N PHE A 72 -9.40 -0.27 -5.69
CA PHE A 72 -8.50 0.74 -5.19
C PHE A 72 -7.34 0.99 -6.17
N PRO A 73 -6.68 2.15 -6.12
CA PRO A 73 -5.47 2.42 -6.87
C PRO A 73 -4.33 1.44 -6.57
N LEU A 74 -3.37 1.36 -7.49
CA LEU A 74 -2.07 0.77 -7.23
C LEU A 74 -1.18 1.84 -6.57
N TYR A 75 -0.52 1.45 -5.48
CA TYR A 75 0.53 2.25 -4.87
C TYR A 75 1.89 1.61 -5.17
N ASP A 76 2.87 2.43 -5.53
CA ASP A 76 4.28 2.02 -5.57
C ASP A 76 4.87 2.10 -4.17
N ALA A 77 5.93 1.33 -3.93
CA ALA A 77 6.82 1.61 -2.81
C ALA A 77 7.42 3.02 -2.97
N PRO A 78 7.60 3.79 -1.88
CA PRO A 78 8.31 5.06 -1.95
C PRO A 78 9.69 4.86 -2.58
N ARG A 79 10.24 5.91 -3.19
CA ARG A 79 11.62 5.92 -3.63
C ARG A 79 12.42 6.84 -2.73
N HIS A 80 13.61 6.40 -2.33
CA HIS A 80 14.51 7.26 -1.59
C HIS A 80 15.05 8.37 -2.53
N TRP A 81 15.03 9.62 -2.07
CA TRP A 81 15.54 10.73 -2.87
C TRP A 81 17.07 10.74 -2.78
N MET A 82 17.75 10.45 -3.89
CA MET A 82 19.18 10.69 -3.97
C MET A 82 19.42 12.20 -3.94
N ARG A 83 20.19 12.67 -2.95
CA ARG A 83 20.49 14.09 -2.76
C ARG A 83 21.55 14.52 -3.77
N MET A 84 21.16 14.75 -5.02
CA MET A 84 21.98 15.42 -6.03
C MET A 84 21.33 16.76 -6.38
N ALA A 85 22.08 17.85 -6.22
CA ALA A 85 21.57 19.22 -6.18
C ALA A 85 20.86 19.71 -7.48
N TYR A 86 20.90 18.95 -8.57
CA TYR A 86 20.39 19.40 -9.88
C TYR A 86 19.76 18.30 -10.76
N CYS A 87 19.35 17.15 -10.20
CA CYS A 87 18.76 16.09 -11.02
C CYS A 87 17.24 16.20 -11.06
N THR A 88 16.71 16.62 -12.21
CA THR A 88 15.28 16.54 -12.55
C THR A 88 14.77 15.10 -12.70
N THR A 89 15.68 14.12 -12.76
CA THR A 89 15.43 12.66 -12.86
C THR A 89 15.66 11.91 -11.54
N CYS A 90 15.92 12.60 -10.42
CA CYS A 90 16.08 11.96 -9.10
C CYS A 90 14.83 11.25 -8.54
N LEU A 91 13.73 11.21 -9.32
CA LEU A 91 12.56 10.41 -8.99
C LEU A 91 12.80 8.89 -9.14
N ASP A 92 13.93 8.45 -9.70
CA ASP A 92 14.22 7.04 -10.01
C ASP A 92 15.17 6.35 -9.01
N GLY A 93 15.43 6.94 -7.84
CA GLY A 93 16.24 6.29 -6.81
C GLY A 93 15.69 4.92 -6.38
N PRO A 94 16.51 3.99 -5.80
CA PRO A 94 16.06 2.76 -5.17
C PRO A 94 14.74 2.86 -4.41
N GLU A 95 13.97 1.79 -4.50
CA GLU A 95 12.77 1.61 -3.71
C GLU A 95 13.11 1.59 -2.23
N ASP A 96 12.43 2.44 -1.48
CA ASP A 96 12.43 2.48 -0.03
C ASP A 96 11.29 1.58 0.47
N ARG A 97 11.65 0.38 0.92
CA ARG A 97 10.70 -0.58 1.49
C ARG A 97 10.52 -0.41 3.00
N SER A 98 11.22 0.54 3.63
CA SER A 98 11.31 0.65 5.09
C SER A 98 9.97 0.89 5.78
N GLY A 99 9.07 1.61 5.11
CA GLY A 99 7.72 1.90 5.59
C GLY A 99 6.66 0.90 5.15
N ILE A 100 7.02 -0.18 4.46
CA ILE A 100 6.04 -1.21 4.10
C ILE A 100 5.75 -2.06 5.33
N VAL A 101 4.50 -2.01 5.79
CA VAL A 101 4.03 -2.83 6.91
C VAL A 101 3.42 -4.13 6.40
N MET A 102 2.64 -4.02 5.33
CA MET A 102 1.95 -5.14 4.69
C MET A 102 2.03 -5.03 3.17
N GLU A 103 2.20 -6.15 2.52
CA GLU A 103 2.29 -6.30 1.08
C GLU A 103 1.18 -7.18 0.52
N TRP A 104 0.80 -6.90 -0.73
CA TRP A 104 -0.08 -7.75 -1.49
C TRP A 104 0.61 -9.07 -1.87
N GLY A 105 -0.13 -10.16 -1.73
CA GLY A 105 0.28 -11.51 -2.09
C GLY A 105 0.93 -12.29 -0.97
N ASP A 106 1.20 -13.55 -1.28
CA ASP A 106 1.89 -14.49 -0.41
C ASP A 106 3.33 -14.66 -0.90
N THR A 107 4.29 -14.47 0.00
CA THR A 107 5.72 -14.68 -0.31
C THR A 107 6.06 -16.16 -0.61
N GLU A 108 5.18 -17.11 -0.27
CA GLU A 108 5.33 -18.54 -0.56
C GLU A 108 4.73 -18.98 -1.90
N GLY A 109 4.27 -18.03 -2.74
CA GLY A 109 3.76 -18.35 -4.07
C GLY A 109 2.38 -19.02 -4.08
N LYS A 110 1.61 -18.92 -2.99
CA LYS A 110 0.20 -19.36 -2.98
C LYS A 110 -0.66 -18.47 -3.88
N PRO A 111 -1.78 -19.00 -4.42
CA PRO A 111 -2.69 -18.20 -5.24
C PRO A 111 -3.11 -16.92 -4.52
N PHE A 112 -3.02 -15.79 -5.23
CA PHE A 112 -3.27 -14.46 -4.69
C PHE A 112 -4.73 -14.27 -4.28
N VAL A 113 -5.68 -14.76 -5.09
CA VAL A 113 -7.11 -14.70 -4.76
C VAL A 113 -7.53 -15.87 -3.88
N ILE A 114 -8.21 -15.59 -2.77
CA ILE A 114 -8.91 -16.57 -1.94
C ILE A 114 -10.33 -16.78 -2.46
N SER A 115 -11.02 -15.67 -2.74
CA SER A 115 -12.42 -15.64 -3.14
C SER A 115 -12.73 -14.34 -3.90
N GLY A 116 -13.69 -14.40 -4.82
CA GLY A 116 -14.03 -13.31 -5.74
C GLY A 116 -13.25 -13.41 -7.04
N GLN A 117 -12.95 -12.27 -7.65
CA GLN A 117 -12.23 -12.19 -8.92
C GLN A 117 -11.19 -11.09 -8.87
N ALA A 118 -10.03 -11.34 -9.48
CA ALA A 118 -9.03 -10.33 -9.73
C ALA A 118 -8.48 -10.48 -11.16
N TRP A 119 -8.02 -9.37 -11.70
CA TRP A 119 -7.30 -9.30 -12.97
C TRP A 119 -6.09 -8.40 -12.80
N GLY A 120 -4.97 -8.74 -13.44
CA GLY A 120 -3.71 -8.01 -13.28
C GLY A 120 -3.18 -8.11 -11.85
N GLU A 121 -3.22 -9.31 -11.27
CA GLU A 121 -2.80 -9.61 -9.90
C GLU A 121 -1.28 -9.46 -9.74
N GLU A 122 -0.54 -9.80 -10.79
CA GLU A 122 0.91 -9.62 -10.92
C GLU A 122 1.33 -8.16 -10.71
N ASN A 123 0.45 -7.21 -11.04
CA ASN A 123 0.70 -5.79 -10.81
C ASN A 123 0.46 -5.38 -9.36
N LEU A 124 -0.14 -6.22 -8.51
CA LEU A 124 -0.32 -5.95 -7.08
C LEU A 124 0.77 -6.60 -6.23
N VAL A 125 1.15 -7.83 -6.55
CA VAL A 125 2.05 -8.65 -5.71
C VAL A 125 3.35 -7.90 -5.37
N ARG A 126 3.77 -7.97 -4.10
CA ARG A 126 4.91 -7.24 -3.48
C ARG A 126 4.78 -5.72 -3.38
N ARG A 127 3.66 -5.14 -3.80
CA ARG A 127 3.37 -3.72 -3.58
C ARG A 127 2.74 -3.51 -2.21
N PRO A 128 2.85 -2.28 -1.65
CA PRO A 128 2.27 -1.97 -0.36
C PRO A 128 0.74 -2.09 -0.33
N ALA A 129 0.26 -2.85 0.64
CA ALA A 129 -1.11 -2.88 1.12
C ALA A 129 -1.31 -1.96 2.34
N ILE A 130 -0.32 -1.89 3.24
CA ILE A 130 -0.26 -0.92 4.35
C ILE A 130 1.13 -0.27 4.36
N LEU A 131 1.16 1.05 4.43
CA LEU A 131 2.37 1.86 4.62
C LEU A 131 2.32 2.59 5.95
N ASP A 132 3.45 2.66 6.63
CA ASP A 132 3.71 3.54 7.77
C ASP A 132 4.97 4.36 7.49
N MET A 133 4.84 5.69 7.40
CA MET A 133 5.95 6.58 7.05
C MET A 133 6.08 7.72 8.05
N PRO A 134 7.30 8.04 8.53
CA PRO A 134 7.53 9.18 9.41
C PRO A 134 7.33 10.51 8.67
N VAL A 135 6.55 11.42 9.26
CA VAL A 135 6.28 12.78 8.77
C VAL A 135 6.42 13.77 9.92
N GLY A 136 7.54 14.50 9.94
CA GLY A 136 7.83 15.46 11.00
C GLY A 136 8.05 14.76 12.33
N ARG A 137 7.14 14.99 13.30
CA ARG A 137 7.19 14.35 14.64
C ARG A 137 6.21 13.19 14.79
N GLY A 138 5.52 12.81 13.72
CA GLY A 138 4.49 11.78 13.75
C GLY A 138 4.60 10.89 12.52
N HIS A 139 3.58 10.06 12.32
CA HIS A 139 3.55 9.07 11.26
C HIS A 139 2.28 9.20 10.42
N VAL A 140 2.38 8.84 9.13
CA VAL A 140 1.23 8.69 8.24
C VAL A 140 1.08 7.21 7.91
N VAL A 141 -0.02 6.63 8.37
CA VAL A 141 -0.40 5.25 8.03
C VAL A 141 -1.41 5.27 6.89
N SER A 142 -1.11 4.56 5.80
CA SER A 142 -1.97 4.46 4.62
C SER A 142 -2.40 3.02 4.39
N PHE A 143 -3.71 2.82 4.24
CA PHE A 143 -4.30 1.54 3.83
C PHE A 143 -4.67 1.61 2.35
N ASN A 144 -4.19 0.65 1.55
CA ASN A 144 -4.57 0.50 0.14
C ASN A 144 -5.81 -0.42 -0.04
N PHE A 145 -6.64 -0.47 0.99
CA PHE A 145 -7.95 -1.10 1.03
C PHE A 145 -8.79 -0.37 2.07
N ASN A 146 -10.07 -0.70 2.16
CA ASN A 146 -10.95 -0.12 3.17
C ASN A 146 -11.04 -1.05 4.40
N PRO A 147 -10.34 -0.77 5.51
CA PRO A 147 -10.43 -1.61 6.72
C PRO A 147 -11.81 -1.54 7.37
N MET A 148 -12.64 -0.56 7.00
CA MET A 148 -14.00 -0.32 7.51
C MET A 148 -15.05 -0.56 6.43
N HIS A 149 -14.86 -1.57 5.57
CA HIS A 149 -15.80 -1.86 4.48
C HIS A 149 -17.15 -2.39 5.01
N ARG A 150 -18.05 -1.47 5.40
CA ARG A 150 -19.44 -1.73 5.81
C ARG A 150 -19.59 -2.80 6.91
N ASP A 151 -18.65 -2.89 7.85
CA ASP A 151 -18.57 -3.94 8.88
C ASP A 151 -18.50 -5.40 8.35
N LEU A 152 -18.29 -5.59 7.04
CA LEU A 152 -18.22 -6.93 6.45
C LEU A 152 -16.92 -7.65 6.83
N ASN A 153 -15.83 -6.91 7.04
CA ASN A 153 -14.51 -7.45 7.32
C ASN A 153 -14.03 -7.03 8.70
N ARG A 154 -14.62 -7.62 9.76
CA ARG A 154 -14.17 -7.40 11.14
C ARG A 154 -12.70 -7.76 11.35
N GLY A 155 -12.21 -8.71 10.56
CA GLY A 155 -10.79 -9.05 10.47
C GLY A 155 -9.93 -7.89 9.97
N ASP A 156 -10.40 -7.05 9.05
CA ASP A 156 -9.61 -5.93 8.52
C ASP A 156 -9.69 -4.71 9.47
N GLN A 157 -10.85 -4.50 10.09
CA GLN A 157 -11.12 -3.38 11.00
C GLN A 157 -10.20 -3.37 12.23
N ARG A 158 -9.84 -4.54 12.74
CA ARG A 158 -8.91 -4.66 13.88
C ARG A 158 -7.53 -4.07 13.57
N MET A 159 -7.05 -4.08 12.32
CA MET A 159 -5.78 -3.43 11.95
C MET A 159 -5.85 -1.91 12.10
N LEU A 160 -6.99 -1.30 11.77
CA LEU A 160 -7.22 0.13 12.00
C LEU A 160 -7.23 0.44 13.50
N TRP A 161 -7.89 -0.38 14.31
CA TRP A 161 -7.89 -0.19 15.76
C TRP A 161 -6.50 -0.39 16.38
N ASN A 162 -5.74 -1.37 15.91
CA ASN A 162 -4.34 -1.55 16.32
C ASN A 162 -3.52 -0.30 16.01
N ALA A 163 -3.74 0.36 14.87
CA ALA A 163 -3.07 1.61 14.52
C ALA A 163 -3.43 2.76 15.48
N ILE A 164 -4.71 2.89 15.84
CA ILE A 164 -5.20 3.96 16.72
C ILE A 164 -4.77 3.73 18.17
N ILE A 165 -4.92 2.52 18.69
CA ILE A 165 -4.67 2.20 20.10
C ILE A 165 -3.17 2.14 20.40
N ASN A 166 -2.36 1.62 19.46
CA ASN A 166 -0.91 1.50 19.64
C ASN A 166 -0.12 2.63 18.96
N TRP A 167 -0.74 3.81 18.79
CA TRP A 167 -0.14 4.93 18.05
C TRP A 167 1.22 5.37 18.61
N GLU A 168 1.41 5.33 19.94
CA GLU A 168 2.68 5.69 20.58
C GLU A 168 3.80 4.74 20.17
N ALA A 169 3.51 3.43 20.14
CA ALA A 169 4.48 2.41 19.72
C ALA A 169 4.82 2.51 18.23
N ILE A 170 3.86 2.93 17.39
CA ILE A 170 4.09 3.19 15.96
C ILE A 170 5.02 4.39 15.79
N VAL A 171 4.74 5.51 16.48
CA VAL A 171 5.55 6.72 16.38
C VAL A 171 6.94 6.55 17.00
N ALA A 172 7.07 5.71 18.02
CA ALA A 172 8.36 5.37 18.62
C ALA A 172 9.18 4.36 17.78
N GLY A 173 8.52 3.66 16.85
CA GLY A 173 9.15 2.63 16.03
C GLY A 173 9.91 3.22 14.84
N GLU A 174 11.14 2.75 14.62
CA GLU A 174 11.88 3.13 13.42
C GLU A 174 11.47 2.26 12.21
N PRO A 175 11.43 2.83 10.98
CA PRO A 175 11.24 2.06 9.75
C PRO A 175 12.32 0.99 9.58
N LYS A 176 11.99 -0.09 8.87
CA LYS A 176 12.94 -1.18 8.59
C LYS A 176 14.09 -0.64 7.72
N HIS A 177 15.29 -0.48 8.26
CA HIS A 177 16.42 0.02 7.47
C HIS A 177 16.92 -1.06 6.49
N GLN A 178 16.36 -1.10 5.27
CA GLN A 178 16.86 -1.92 4.18
C GLN A 178 17.58 -1.04 3.17
N VAL A 179 18.92 -0.99 3.28
CA VAL A 179 19.76 -0.51 2.18
C VAL A 179 19.79 -1.63 1.15
N SER A 180 19.04 -1.50 0.04
CA SER A 180 19.35 -2.31 -1.15
C SER A 180 20.77 -1.94 -1.60
N PRO A 181 21.66 -2.91 -1.84
CA PRO A 181 22.97 -2.60 -2.39
C PRO A 181 22.78 -1.84 -3.70
N ALA A 182 23.54 -0.75 -3.86
CA ALA A 182 23.56 0.01 -5.11
C ALA A 182 23.83 -0.94 -6.28
N PRO A 183 23.21 -0.74 -7.46
CA PRO A 183 23.56 -1.52 -8.62
C PRO A 183 25.07 -1.39 -8.84
N THR A 184 25.76 -2.53 -8.82
CA THR A 184 27.17 -2.60 -9.20
C THR A 184 27.25 -2.13 -10.64
N ASP A 185 27.86 -0.98 -10.87
CA ASP A 185 28.25 -0.57 -12.23
C ASP A 185 29.19 -1.68 -12.75
N GLU A 186 28.68 -2.53 -13.63
CA GLU A 186 29.51 -3.47 -14.38
C GLU A 186 30.29 -2.70 -15.47
N PRO A 187 31.54 -3.11 -15.77
CA PRO A 187 32.53 -2.33 -16.52
C PRO A 187 32.25 -2.20 -18.02
#